data_AF-A0A355E1Q2-F1
#
_entry.id   AF-A0A355E1Q2-F1
#
_cell.length_a   1.000
_cell.length_b   1.000
_cell.length_c   1.000
_cell.angle_alpha   90.00
_cell.angle_beta   90.00
_cell.angle_gamma   90.00
#
_symmetry.space_group_name_H-M   'P 1'
#
loop_
_entity.id
_entity.type
_entity.pdbx_description
1 polymer ?
#
loop_
_entity_poly.entity_id
_entity_poly.type
_entity_poly.pdbx_seq_one_letter_code
_entity_poly.pdbx_strand_id
1 'polypeptide(L)'
;MVARLEFAQQRRTTLLKVLEAVLQAQAAYLSSGDPALLQALTQREVSAAVGCDPSVLNRLISNKAVELPWGTEAPLRTFFPSAKSLTKSRVADAARRHPELSDEKLRELLSREFRIELSRRSVAQYRQDTGVGGRGRR
;
A
#
# COMPACT_ATOMS: atom_id res chain seq x y z
N MET A 1 36.19 -15.45 6.37
CA MET A 1 35.02 -16.34 6.57
C MET A 1 34.06 -15.79 7.64
N VAL A 2 34.57 -15.30 8.79
CA VAL A 2 33.79 -14.73 9.90
C VAL A 2 32.97 -13.49 9.51
N ALA A 3 33.54 -12.49 8.83
CA ALA A 3 32.81 -11.30 8.39
C ALA A 3 31.59 -11.58 7.47
N ARG A 4 31.63 -12.69 6.71
CA ARG A 4 30.50 -13.15 5.89
C ARG A 4 29.36 -13.71 6.73
N LEU A 5 29.69 -14.41 7.83
CA LEU A 5 28.72 -14.93 8.79
C LEU A 5 28.07 -13.78 9.57
N GLU A 6 28.86 -12.82 10.06
CA GLU A 6 28.34 -11.63 10.76
C GLU A 6 27.38 -10.83 9.87
N PHE A 7 27.75 -10.60 8.61
CA PHE A 7 26.87 -9.90 7.66
C PHE A 7 25.58 -10.68 7.36
N ALA A 8 25.67 -12.01 7.26
CA ALA A 8 24.49 -12.86 7.05
C ALA A 8 23.55 -12.87 8.27
N GLN A 9 24.11 -12.90 9.48
CA GLN A 9 23.34 -12.80 10.72
C GLN A 9 22.69 -11.43 10.85
N GLN A 10 23.45 -10.35 10.60
CA GLN A 10 22.92 -8.98 10.62
C GLN A 10 21.76 -8.81 9.63
N ARG A 11 21.86 -9.36 8.41
CA ARG A 11 20.75 -9.34 7.43
C ARG A 11 19.51 -10.08 7.91
N ARG A 12 19.66 -11.23 8.58
CA ARG A 12 18.52 -11.96 9.18
C ARG A 12 17.86 -11.12 10.25
N THR A 13 18.64 -10.51 11.14
CA THR A 13 18.15 -9.64 12.21
C THR A 13 17.44 -8.40 11.65
N THR A 14 17.98 -7.74 10.62
CA THR A 14 17.34 -6.59 9.97
C THR A 14 16.03 -6.99 9.30
N LEU A 15 15.98 -8.14 8.60
CA LEU A 15 14.76 -8.61 7.96
C LEU A 15 13.65 -8.88 8.98
N LEU A 16 13.97 -9.51 10.11
CA LEU A 16 13.01 -9.77 11.18
C LEU A 16 12.43 -8.47 11.72
N LYS A 17 13.28 -7.48 12.01
CA LYS A 17 12.83 -6.15 12.46
C LYS A 17 11.94 -5.44 11.43
N VAL A 18 12.27 -5.55 10.14
CA VAL A 18 11.42 -5.01 9.06
C VAL A 18 10.07 -5.72 9.02
N LEU A 19 10.05 -7.05 9.16
CA LEU A 19 8.81 -7.83 9.19
C LEU A 19 7.96 -7.46 10.39
N GLU A 20 8.53 -7.33 11.59
CA GLU A 20 7.82 -6.89 12.79
C GLU A 20 7.18 -5.50 12.59
N ALA A 21 7.92 -4.55 12.04
CA ALA A 21 7.40 -3.21 11.74
C ALA A 21 6.25 -3.26 10.72
N VAL A 22 6.35 -4.11 9.70
CA VAL A 22 5.28 -4.31 8.71
C VAL A 22 4.05 -4.96 9.35
N LEU A 23 4.23 -6.00 10.17
CA LEU A 23 3.13 -6.68 10.86
C LEU A 23 2.37 -5.70 11.78
N GLN A 24 3.09 -4.86 12.51
CA GLN A 24 2.49 -3.85 13.37
C GLN A 24 1.72 -2.79 12.58
N ALA A 25 2.32 -2.24 11.52
CA ALA A 25 1.70 -1.20 10.71
C ALA A 25 0.48 -1.71 9.92
N GLN A 26 0.50 -2.97 9.47
CA GLN A 26 -0.54 -3.55 8.62
C GLN A 26 -1.42 -4.56 9.36
N ALA A 27 -1.44 -4.53 10.70
CA ALA A 27 -2.15 -5.51 11.53
C ALA A 27 -3.63 -5.64 11.16
N ALA A 28 -4.31 -4.52 10.93
CA ALA A 28 -5.73 -4.49 10.56
C ALA A 28 -5.97 -5.21 9.22
N TYR A 29 -5.15 -4.92 8.20
CA TYR A 29 -5.21 -5.58 6.90
C TYR A 29 -4.90 -7.08 7.00
N LEU A 30 -3.86 -7.45 7.73
CA LEU A 30 -3.43 -8.85 7.87
C LEU A 30 -4.42 -9.70 8.67
N SER A 31 -5.22 -9.08 9.55
CA SER A 31 -6.23 -9.79 10.34
C SER A 31 -7.54 -9.97 9.59
N SER A 32 -7.96 -9.00 8.76
CA SER A 32 -9.25 -9.04 8.07
C SER A 32 -9.18 -9.52 6.62
N GLY A 33 -8.01 -9.36 5.97
CA GLY A 33 -7.86 -9.54 4.53
C GLY A 33 -8.43 -8.38 3.69
N ASP A 34 -9.01 -7.35 4.31
CA ASP A 34 -9.68 -6.25 3.60
C ASP A 34 -8.66 -5.21 3.08
N PRO A 35 -8.48 -5.06 1.75
CA PRO A 35 -7.55 -4.08 1.18
C PRO A 35 -7.83 -2.63 1.58
N ALA A 36 -9.04 -2.29 2.02
CA ALA A 36 -9.38 -0.95 2.49
C ALA A 36 -8.66 -0.57 3.79
N LEU A 37 -8.27 -1.57 4.60
CA LEU A 37 -7.56 -1.40 5.86
C LEU A 37 -6.04 -1.31 5.70
N LEU A 38 -5.52 -1.45 4.48
CA LEU A 38 -4.10 -1.29 4.19
C LEU A 38 -3.69 0.17 4.45
N GLN A 39 -2.64 0.35 5.26
CA GLN A 39 -2.16 1.66 5.69
C GLN A 39 -0.96 2.12 4.88
N ALA A 40 -0.83 3.45 4.75
CA ALA A 40 0.33 4.02 4.08
C ALA A 40 1.57 3.74 4.93
N LEU A 41 2.60 3.17 4.31
CA LEU A 41 3.85 2.87 4.98
C LEU A 41 5.00 3.07 4.00
N THR A 42 5.90 3.99 4.30
CA THR A 42 7.06 4.24 3.44
C THR A 42 8.25 3.41 3.89
N GLN A 43 9.07 2.99 2.93
CA GLN A 43 10.34 2.34 3.22
C GLN A 43 11.27 3.22 4.06
N ARG A 44 11.14 4.55 3.96
CA ARG A 44 11.91 5.52 4.75
C ARG A 44 11.57 5.48 6.24
N GLU A 45 10.28 5.42 6.57
CA GLU A 45 9.82 5.31 7.95
C GLU A 45 10.34 4.03 8.60
N VAL A 46 10.19 2.90 7.90
CA VAL A 46 10.66 1.61 8.41
C VAL A 46 12.19 1.54 8.46
N SER A 47 12.89 2.08 7.45
CA SER A 47 14.36 2.07 7.46
C SER A 47 14.93 2.90 8.61
N ALA A 48 14.30 4.04 8.93
CA ALA A 48 14.66 4.88 10.06
C ALA A 48 14.41 4.14 11.40
N ALA A 49 13.27 3.49 11.57
CA ALA A 49 12.94 2.73 12.78
C ALA A 49 13.89 1.54 13.00
N VAL A 50 14.30 0.86 11.93
CA VAL A 50 15.18 -0.31 12.00
C VAL A 50 16.67 0.07 12.03
N GLY A 51 17.02 1.32 11.73
CA GLY A 51 18.41 1.80 11.68
C GLY A 51 19.18 1.27 10.47
N CYS A 52 18.54 1.19 9.31
CA CYS A 52 19.18 0.77 8.06
C CYS A 52 19.00 1.82 6.95
N ASP A 53 19.87 1.76 5.94
CA ASP A 53 19.74 2.65 4.77
C ASP A 53 18.52 2.24 3.90
N PRO A 54 17.75 3.22 3.36
CA PRO A 54 16.60 2.91 2.50
C PRO A 54 16.93 2.02 1.30
N SER A 55 18.12 2.14 0.71
CA SER A 55 18.56 1.29 -0.41
C SER A 55 18.82 -0.15 0.04
N VAL A 56 19.31 -0.34 1.28
CA VAL A 56 19.51 -1.66 1.87
C VAL A 56 18.16 -2.32 2.13
N LEU A 57 17.19 -1.59 2.71
CA LEU A 57 15.84 -2.08 2.91
C LEU A 57 15.18 -2.46 1.58
N ASN A 58 15.24 -1.58 0.57
CA ASN A 58 14.69 -1.82 -0.75
C ASN A 58 15.23 -3.12 -1.35
N ARG A 59 16.56 -3.30 -1.35
CA ARG A 59 17.22 -4.53 -1.83
C ARG A 59 16.80 -5.75 -1.01
N LEU A 60 16.68 -5.60 0.31
CA LEU A 60 16.30 -6.69 1.21
C LEU A 60 14.90 -7.23 0.90
N ILE A 61 13.93 -6.36 0.63
CA ILE A 61 12.54 -6.74 0.37
C ILE A 61 12.24 -7.08 -1.10
N SER A 62 13.14 -6.74 -2.03
CA SER A 62 12.87 -6.78 -3.48
C SER A 62 12.46 -8.16 -4.01
N ASN A 63 13.15 -9.20 -3.55
CA ASN A 63 12.97 -10.57 -4.05
C ASN A 63 12.41 -11.48 -2.95
N LYS A 64 11.57 -10.91 -2.08
CA LYS A 64 10.96 -11.65 -0.97
C LYS A 64 9.45 -11.52 -1.03
N ALA A 65 8.80 -12.63 -0.76
CA ALA A 65 7.37 -12.72 -0.54
C ALA A 65 7.11 -13.28 0.85
N VAL A 66 5.89 -13.07 1.33
CA VAL A 66 5.36 -13.68 2.55
C VAL A 66 4.07 -14.38 2.20
N GLU A 67 3.84 -15.52 2.83
CA GLU A 67 2.54 -16.18 2.80
C GLU A 67 1.62 -15.45 3.78
N LEU A 68 0.44 -15.06 3.30
CA LEU A 68 -0.58 -14.39 4.07
C LEU A 68 -1.41 -15.41 4.87
N PRO A 69 -2.08 -15.01 5.97
CA PRO A 69 -2.89 -15.92 6.78
C PRO A 69 -3.99 -16.68 6.03
N TRP A 70 -4.42 -16.16 4.88
CA TRP A 70 -5.40 -16.78 3.99
C TRP A 70 -4.77 -17.57 2.82
N GLY A 71 -3.49 -17.94 2.93
CA GLY A 71 -2.81 -18.89 2.03
C GLY A 71 -2.35 -18.32 0.69
N THR A 72 -2.35 -17.00 0.52
CA THR A 72 -1.85 -16.35 -0.70
C THR A 72 -0.45 -15.79 -0.48
N GLU A 73 0.46 -15.97 -1.44
CA GLU A 73 1.77 -15.32 -1.41
C GLU A 73 1.67 -13.86 -1.90
N ALA A 74 2.24 -12.93 -1.12
CA ALA A 74 2.34 -11.53 -1.49
C ALA A 74 3.79 -11.03 -1.44
N PRO A 75 4.27 -10.30 -2.47
CA PRO A 75 5.56 -9.63 -2.41
C PRO A 75 5.62 -8.67 -1.23
N LEU A 76 6.75 -8.62 -0.52
CA LEU A 76 6.93 -7.72 0.62
C LEU A 76 6.75 -6.24 0.27
N ARG A 77 7.02 -5.87 -0.98
CA ARG A 77 6.80 -4.50 -1.49
C ARG A 77 5.34 -4.06 -1.40
N THR A 78 4.38 -4.98 -1.42
CA THR A 78 2.94 -4.69 -1.37
C THR A 78 2.53 -3.99 -0.07
N PHE A 79 3.26 -4.23 1.02
CA PHE A 79 2.99 -3.64 2.34
C PHE A 79 3.57 -2.24 2.54
N PHE A 80 4.15 -1.64 1.48
CA PHE A 80 4.68 -0.28 1.50
C PHE A 80 3.92 0.66 0.54
N PRO A 81 2.58 0.73 0.59
CA PRO A 81 1.83 1.58 -0.30
C PRO A 81 2.03 3.06 0.08
N SER A 82 2.13 3.91 -0.92
CA SER A 82 2.05 5.36 -0.70
C SER A 82 0.60 5.78 -0.37
N ALA A 83 0.44 6.87 0.37
CA ALA A 83 -0.89 7.45 0.60
C ALA A 83 -1.62 7.73 -0.74
N LYS A 84 -0.89 8.24 -1.75
CA LYS A 84 -1.42 8.49 -3.09
C LYS A 84 -1.94 7.22 -3.77
N SER A 85 -1.20 6.10 -3.68
CA SER A 85 -1.64 4.82 -4.26
C SER A 85 -2.87 4.26 -3.55
N LEU A 86 -2.96 4.41 -2.22
CA LEU A 86 -4.16 4.01 -1.47
C LEU A 86 -5.38 4.85 -1.87
N THR A 87 -5.22 6.16 -1.94
CA THR A 87 -6.28 7.06 -2.40
C THR A 87 -6.74 6.72 -3.80
N LYS A 88 -5.80 6.46 -4.72
CA LYS A 88 -6.12 6.03 -6.10
C LYS A 88 -6.86 4.69 -6.12
N SER A 89 -6.45 3.73 -5.29
CA SER A 89 -7.14 2.43 -5.16
C SER A 89 -8.57 2.61 -4.66
N ARG A 90 -8.78 3.42 -3.62
CA ARG A 90 -10.11 3.73 -3.07
C ARG A 90 -11.02 4.42 -4.08
N VAL A 91 -10.48 5.36 -4.87
CA VAL A 91 -11.22 6.02 -5.95
C VAL A 91 -11.64 5.00 -7.02
N ALA A 92 -10.73 4.10 -7.40
CA ALA A 92 -11.04 3.06 -8.39
C ALA A 92 -12.09 2.08 -7.87
N ASP A 93 -11.99 1.65 -6.61
CA ASP A 93 -12.97 0.78 -5.97
C ASP A 93 -14.36 1.43 -5.92
N ALA A 94 -14.45 2.66 -5.41
CA ALA A 94 -15.70 3.41 -5.36
C ALA A 94 -16.29 3.62 -6.77
N ALA A 95 -15.46 3.92 -7.77
CA ALA A 95 -15.90 4.07 -9.16
C ALA A 95 -16.39 2.76 -9.78
N ARG A 96 -15.85 1.60 -9.37
CA ARG A 96 -16.30 0.27 -9.83
C ARG A 96 -17.61 -0.13 -9.17
N ARG A 97 -17.78 0.20 -7.89
CA ARG A 97 -19.04 -0.03 -7.16
C ARG A 97 -20.18 0.86 -7.66
N HIS A 98 -19.85 2.06 -8.13
CA HIS A 98 -20.81 3.06 -8.58
C HIS A 98 -20.48 3.61 -9.98
N PRO A 99 -20.53 2.76 -11.04
CA PRO A 99 -20.13 3.14 -12.39
C PRO A 99 -20.99 4.26 -13.01
N GLU A 100 -22.22 4.43 -12.53
CA GLU A 100 -23.17 5.47 -12.94
C GLU A 100 -22.85 6.86 -12.40
N LEU A 101 -22.02 6.98 -11.36
CA LEU A 101 -21.73 8.27 -10.74
C LEU A 101 -20.81 9.12 -11.62
N SER A 102 -21.18 10.40 -11.72
CA SER A 102 -20.28 11.43 -12.26
C SER A 102 -19.10 11.63 -11.32
N ASP A 103 -18.02 12.22 -11.84
CA ASP A 103 -16.82 12.48 -11.03
C ASP A 103 -17.10 13.41 -9.85
N GLU A 104 -18.10 14.29 -9.98
CA GLU A 104 -18.53 15.18 -8.91
C GLU A 104 -19.24 14.41 -7.79
N LYS A 105 -20.20 13.55 -8.13
CA LYS A 105 -20.89 12.72 -7.13
C LYS A 105 -19.95 11.72 -6.46
N LEU A 106 -19.00 11.17 -7.23
CA LEU A 106 -18.00 10.27 -6.68
C LEU A 106 -17.05 11.00 -5.71
N ARG A 107 -16.68 12.25 -6.01
CA ARG A 107 -15.92 13.12 -5.09
C ARG A 107 -16.66 13.32 -3.77
N GLU A 108 -17.95 13.65 -3.83
CA GLU A 108 -18.79 13.83 -2.65
C GLU A 108 -18.90 12.54 -1.82
N LEU A 109 -19.08 11.39 -2.46
CA LEU A 109 -19.10 10.08 -1.81
C LEU A 109 -17.78 9.79 -1.10
N LEU A 110 -16.64 10.03 -1.77
CA LEU A 110 -15.31 9.82 -1.20
C LEU A 110 -15.02 10.71 0.00
N SER A 111 -15.46 11.97 -0.04
CA SER A 111 -15.38 12.89 1.10
C SER A 111 -16.26 12.42 2.27
N ARG A 112 -17.50 12.02 2.00
CA ARG A 112 -18.46 11.59 3.04
C ARG A 112 -18.04 10.29 3.73
N GLU A 113 -17.66 9.27 2.97
CA GLU A 113 -17.42 7.92 3.48
C GLU A 113 -15.98 7.70 3.95
N PHE A 114 -15.01 8.25 3.21
CA PHE A 114 -13.59 7.98 3.46
C PHE A 114 -12.82 9.20 3.96
N ARG A 115 -13.48 10.37 4.11
CA ARG A 115 -12.83 11.65 4.45
C ARG A 115 -11.70 12.03 3.49
N ILE A 116 -11.84 11.61 2.23
CA ILE A 116 -10.88 11.87 1.16
C ILE A 116 -11.29 13.14 0.42
N GLU A 117 -10.60 14.23 0.68
CA GLU A 117 -10.78 15.50 -0.01
C GLU A 117 -9.98 15.52 -1.32
N LEU A 118 -10.68 15.38 -2.44
CA LEU A 118 -10.09 15.45 -3.79
C LEU A 118 -10.79 16.52 -4.62
N SER A 119 -10.06 17.08 -5.58
CA SER A 119 -10.70 17.86 -6.64
C SER A 119 -11.42 16.93 -7.63
N ARG A 120 -12.48 17.42 -8.30
CA ARG A 120 -13.13 16.69 -9.40
C ARG A 120 -12.13 16.24 -10.47
N ARG A 121 -11.16 17.10 -10.81
CA ARG A 121 -10.09 16.78 -11.77
C ARG A 121 -9.21 15.63 -11.30
N SER A 122 -8.90 15.56 -10.00
CA SER A 122 -8.14 14.45 -9.42
C SER A 122 -8.89 13.13 -9.49
N VAL A 123 -10.19 13.15 -9.21
CA VAL A 123 -11.06 11.96 -9.36
C VAL A 123 -11.08 11.49 -10.82
N ALA A 124 -11.31 12.41 -11.76
CA ALA A 124 -11.30 12.12 -13.19
C ALA A 124 -9.96 11.52 -13.64
N GLN A 125 -8.83 12.10 -13.19
CA GLN A 125 -7.49 11.58 -13.48
C GLN A 125 -7.31 10.16 -12.94
N TYR A 126 -7.69 9.90 -11.69
CA TYR A 126 -7.53 8.57 -11.10
C TYR A 126 -8.42 7.52 -11.75
N ARG A 127 -9.63 7.88 -12.19
CA ARG A 127 -10.50 7.01 -13.00
C ARG A 127 -9.85 6.66 -14.34
N GLN A 128 -9.29 7.65 -15.03
CA GLN A 128 -8.57 7.43 -16.29
C GLN A 128 -7.36 6.51 -16.09
N ASP A 129 -6.52 6.82 -15.11
CA ASP A 129 -5.32 6.03 -14.83
C ASP A 129 -5.61 4.57 -14.46
N THR A 130 -6.80 4.28 -13.92
CA THR A 130 -7.20 2.94 -13.47
C THR A 130 -8.14 2.24 -14.44
N GLY A 131 -8.44 2.88 -15.58
CA GLY A 131 -9.34 2.35 -16.60
C GLY A 131 -10.81 2.26 -16.16
N VAL A 132 -11.17 2.84 -15.02
CA VAL A 132 -12.55 2.81 -14.49
C VAL A 132 -13.32 4.02 -15.02
N GLY A 133 -13.63 3.98 -16.32
CA GLY A 133 -14.29 5.07 -17.03
C GLY A 133 -15.73 5.32 -16.57
N GLY A 134 -16.05 6.57 -16.21
CA GLY A 134 -17.42 7.00 -15.95
C GLY A 134 -18.18 7.21 -17.26
N ARG A 135 -19.45 6.79 -17.29
CA ARG A 135 -20.34 6.95 -18.45
C ARG A 135 -20.74 8.42 -18.71
N GLY A 136 -20.17 9.39 -17.98
CA GLY A 136 -20.44 10.83 -18.10
C GLY A 136 -19.52 11.52 -19.09
N ARG A 137 -19.56 11.11 -20.35
CA ARG A 137 -19.02 11.88 -21.47
C ARG A 137 -20.18 12.25 -22.41
N ARG A 138 -21.17 12.94 -21.85
CA ARG A 138 -22.20 13.72 -22.55
C ARG A 138 -22.56 14.91 -21.68
#